data_AF-A0A109FL98-F1
#
_entry.id   AF-A0A109FL98-F1
#
_cell.length_a   1.000
_cell.length_b   1.000
_cell.length_c   1.000
_cell.angle_alpha   90.00
_cell.angle_beta   90.00
_cell.angle_gamma   90.00
#
_symmetry.space_group_name_H-M   'P 1'
#
loop_
_entity.id
_entity.type
_entity.pdbx_description
1 polymer ?
#
loop_
_entity_poly.entity_id
_entity_poly.type
_entity_poly.pdbx_seq_one_letter_code
_entity_poly.pdbx_strand_id
1 'polypeptide(L)'
;MGAGIKSLEPYSGPYAVSTTDLELPVPPPLGRQFPLPTLKHSQGEPAFKLETVLFTLFYPADETRPGSGHCQPWVQRPIDVTAAGYSRFLGQREDLCRWMFKLAGESLQLPAEADRPLAPPPSPPPTCTAPSSSSSSVDRIRAEASERGAFPLIIFSHGMSGQRTTYSRWCGDMASHGFIVAALEHRDGSGPISIVRLDDKGLERTVDFLRFEQVEWPAEYGPVHQLDFRALQQQLRVSEVAAALDVLNRINDGEGAAVARENRRTDLGGKDVVGRYLPEWKGRIDLENVTMAGHSFGGGTTLEALRVGAPLFPFTAGIALDPSADPTPPRESHTVFTALRNDLSKARDGQGGDIDATSPRSGETDAAEKKAATSSASSSPARGDENANPTKQAGIAVPLLVINSESFTLWSERFEEIKTAVKSLKKGARGWLMTLVGSEHSSFSDVFLVVPLAAKLVGARASPFLIVDRTVQACLEFLSHRHDDGPILSQAVEDPRDEDGARPGEADKGWFGQTKGMAGEPGSMRMHLKR
;
A
#
# COMPACT_ATOMS: atom_id res chain seq x y z
N MET A 1 -10.44 21.25 23.88
CA MET A 1 -9.59 21.43 22.69
C MET A 1 -8.45 22.37 23.04
N GLY A 2 -7.32 21.82 23.50
CA GLY A 2 -6.13 22.57 23.87
C GLY A 2 -4.93 22.09 23.06
N ALA A 3 -4.09 23.04 22.63
CA ALA A 3 -2.77 22.86 22.02
C ALA A 3 -2.68 22.09 20.68
N GLY A 4 -2.96 22.78 19.56
CA GLY A 4 -2.33 22.50 18.26
C GLY A 4 -2.81 21.30 17.44
N ILE A 5 -3.58 20.38 18.02
CA ILE A 5 -4.17 19.22 17.31
C ILE A 5 -5.49 19.65 16.64
N LYS A 6 -5.64 19.38 15.34
CA LYS A 6 -6.86 19.66 14.57
C LYS A 6 -7.61 18.39 14.20
N SER A 7 -8.94 18.49 14.19
CA SER A 7 -9.82 17.48 13.59
C SER A 7 -9.61 17.41 12.08
N LEU A 8 -9.81 16.23 11.51
CA LEU A 8 -9.80 16.04 10.07
C LEU A 8 -11.09 16.60 9.45
N GLU A 9 -10.95 17.30 8.33
CA GLU A 9 -12.08 17.89 7.60
C GLU A 9 -12.83 16.84 6.77
N PRO A 10 -14.14 17.05 6.48
CA PRO A 10 -14.93 16.16 5.62
C PRO A 10 -14.33 16.00 4.22
N TYR A 11 -14.55 14.84 3.61
CA TYR A 11 -14.06 14.53 2.27
C TYR A 11 -14.75 15.37 1.19
N SER A 12 -14.06 15.58 0.08
CA SER A 12 -14.40 16.55 -0.96
C SER A 12 -15.32 16.02 -2.07
N GLY A 13 -15.42 14.70 -2.23
CA GLY A 13 -16.21 14.08 -3.29
C GLY A 13 -17.72 13.98 -2.99
N PRO A 14 -18.51 13.59 -4.00
CA PRO A 14 -19.97 13.55 -3.89
C PRO A 14 -20.53 12.43 -3.01
N TYR A 15 -19.77 11.37 -2.76
CA TYR A 15 -20.20 10.27 -1.90
C TYR A 15 -19.82 10.55 -0.45
N ALA A 16 -20.75 10.27 0.47
CA ALA A 16 -20.37 10.00 1.85
C ALA A 16 -19.40 8.81 1.90
N VAL A 17 -18.57 8.76 2.94
CA VAL A 17 -17.55 7.72 3.10
C VAL A 17 -17.81 6.95 4.38
N SER A 18 -17.64 5.63 4.30
CA SER A 18 -17.67 4.72 5.44
C SER A 18 -16.37 3.94 5.49
N THR A 19 -16.04 3.44 6.68
CA THR A 19 -14.89 2.55 6.87
C THR A 19 -15.28 1.20 7.45
N THR A 20 -14.48 0.17 7.15
CA THR A 20 -14.61 -1.16 7.76
C THR A 20 -13.21 -1.73 7.96
N ASP A 21 -12.87 -2.12 9.19
CA ASP A 21 -11.61 -2.81 9.50
C ASP A 21 -11.76 -4.32 9.32
N LEU A 22 -10.87 -4.91 8.53
CA LEU A 22 -10.83 -6.34 8.27
C LEU A 22 -9.48 -6.91 8.69
N GLU A 23 -9.49 -7.87 9.60
CA GLU A 23 -8.34 -8.72 9.93
C GLU A 23 -8.70 -10.19 9.78
N LEU A 24 -8.14 -10.83 8.75
CA LEU A 24 -8.46 -12.21 8.37
C LEU A 24 -7.22 -13.11 8.49
N PRO A 25 -7.39 -14.37 8.92
CA PRO A 25 -6.32 -15.36 8.84
C PRO A 25 -5.86 -15.55 7.40
N VAL A 26 -4.56 -15.70 7.20
CA VAL A 26 -3.97 -16.02 5.90
C VAL A 26 -3.50 -17.48 5.97
N PRO A 27 -4.24 -18.42 5.37
CA PRO A 27 -3.84 -19.83 5.36
C PRO A 27 -2.68 -20.06 4.37
N PRO A 28 -1.94 -21.18 4.52
CA PRO A 28 -1.00 -21.61 3.50
C PRO A 28 -1.67 -21.75 2.12
N PRO A 29 -0.95 -21.51 1.00
CA PRO A 29 0.49 -21.24 0.93
C PRO A 29 0.88 -19.76 1.13
N LEU A 30 -0.09 -18.83 1.17
CA LEU A 30 0.18 -17.41 1.42
C LEU A 30 0.65 -17.18 2.85
N GLY A 31 -0.01 -17.85 3.80
CA GLY A 31 0.33 -17.85 5.22
C GLY A 31 1.62 -18.60 5.46
N ARG A 32 2.66 -17.90 5.92
CA ARG A 32 3.98 -18.50 6.13
C ARG A 32 4.82 -17.70 7.12
N GLN A 33 5.75 -18.40 7.74
CA GLN A 33 6.86 -17.78 8.46
C GLN A 33 8.06 -17.76 7.53
N PHE A 34 8.78 -16.64 7.50
CA PHE A 34 10.01 -16.54 6.74
C PHE A 34 11.11 -16.99 7.70
N PRO A 35 11.73 -18.17 7.48
CA PRO A 35 12.61 -18.78 8.48
C PRO A 35 13.78 -17.88 8.86
N LEU A 36 14.14 -16.93 7.99
CA LEU A 36 15.22 -15.97 8.19
C LEU A 36 14.80 -14.57 7.72
N PRO A 37 15.40 -13.51 8.32
CA PRO A 37 16.25 -13.55 9.51
C PRO A 37 15.44 -13.84 10.78
N THR A 38 16.13 -14.15 11.88
CA THR A 38 15.53 -14.36 13.19
C THR A 38 15.74 -13.15 14.10
N LEU A 39 14.97 -13.05 15.17
CA LEU A 39 15.14 -11.99 16.18
C LEU A 39 16.26 -12.38 17.15
N LYS A 40 17.24 -11.48 17.35
CA LYS A 40 18.43 -11.73 18.22
C LYS A 40 18.10 -12.13 19.66
N HIS A 41 16.97 -11.65 20.19
CA HIS A 41 16.60 -11.84 21.59
C HIS A 41 15.40 -12.76 21.79
N SER A 42 14.96 -13.47 20.74
CA SER A 42 13.75 -14.32 20.78
C SER A 42 14.02 -15.79 20.45
N GLN A 43 15.19 -16.33 20.83
CA GLN A 43 15.52 -17.76 20.70
C GLN A 43 15.24 -18.35 19.30
N GLY A 44 15.65 -17.64 18.24
CA GLY A 44 15.48 -18.12 16.85
C GLY A 44 14.09 -17.91 16.27
N GLU A 45 13.23 -17.10 16.91
CA GLU A 45 11.93 -16.73 16.34
C GLU A 45 12.10 -15.98 14.99
N PRO A 46 11.36 -16.38 13.94
CA PRO A 46 11.32 -15.67 12.67
C PRO A 46 10.94 -14.19 12.83
N ALA A 47 11.73 -13.29 12.24
CA ALA A 47 11.47 -11.86 12.27
C ALA A 47 10.23 -11.46 11.44
N PHE A 48 9.93 -12.23 10.39
CA PHE A 48 8.81 -11.96 9.49
C PHE A 48 7.83 -13.13 9.46
N LYS A 49 6.55 -12.82 9.66
CA LYS A 49 5.46 -13.81 9.68
C LYS A 49 4.21 -13.21 9.03
N LEU A 50 3.64 -13.93 8.07
CA LEU A 50 2.34 -13.61 7.48
C LEU A 50 1.31 -14.60 8.02
N GLU A 51 0.60 -14.21 9.08
CA GLU A 51 -0.37 -15.05 9.79
C GLU A 51 -1.81 -14.55 9.60
N THR A 52 -1.97 -13.23 9.58
CA THR A 52 -3.23 -12.55 9.21
C THR A 52 -2.91 -11.44 8.22
N VAL A 53 -3.92 -10.89 7.56
CA VAL A 53 -3.83 -9.63 6.79
C VAL A 53 -4.78 -8.63 7.43
N LEU A 54 -4.34 -7.38 7.59
CA LEU A 54 -5.15 -6.31 8.18
C LEU A 54 -5.17 -5.11 7.24
N PHE A 55 -6.37 -4.61 6.98
CA PHE A 55 -6.57 -3.38 6.21
C PHE A 55 -7.87 -2.68 6.64
N THR A 56 -7.91 -1.38 6.41
CA THR A 56 -9.13 -0.56 6.50
C THR A 56 -9.66 -0.35 5.10
N LEU A 57 -10.92 -0.68 4.87
CA LEU A 57 -11.65 -0.26 3.69
C LEU A 57 -12.18 1.16 3.89
N PHE A 58 -11.97 2.02 2.90
CA PHE A 58 -12.68 3.29 2.72
C PHE A 58 -13.53 3.15 1.46
N TYR A 59 -14.82 3.45 1.55
CA TYR A 59 -15.73 3.23 0.43
C TYR A 59 -16.91 4.20 0.40
N PRO A 60 -17.51 4.43 -0.79
CA PRO A 60 -18.76 5.17 -0.93
C PRO A 60 -19.87 4.58 -0.06
N ALA A 61 -20.50 5.38 0.78
CA ALA A 61 -21.50 4.92 1.75
C ALA A 61 -22.93 5.29 1.33
N ASP A 62 -23.85 4.35 1.57
CA ASP A 62 -25.29 4.61 1.58
C ASP A 62 -25.67 5.26 2.92
N GLU A 63 -26.10 6.53 2.88
CA GLU A 63 -26.49 7.28 4.07
C GLU A 63 -27.92 6.99 4.55
N THR A 64 -28.71 6.25 3.78
CA THR A 64 -30.11 5.98 4.13
C THR A 64 -30.24 4.92 5.21
N ARG A 65 -29.19 4.13 5.44
CA ARG A 65 -29.12 3.05 6.43
C ARG A 65 -28.04 3.37 7.47
N PRO A 66 -28.26 3.01 8.74
CA PRO A 66 -27.31 3.30 9.79
C PRO A 66 -25.97 2.56 9.57
N GLY A 67 -24.91 3.05 10.18
CA GLY A 67 -23.65 2.33 10.33
C GLY A 67 -23.53 1.71 11.72
N SER A 68 -22.32 1.76 12.26
CA SER A 68 -21.97 1.31 13.61
C SER A 68 -22.32 2.33 14.70
N GLY A 69 -22.60 3.60 14.34
CA GLY A 69 -22.67 4.71 15.30
C GLY A 69 -21.30 5.15 15.83
N HIS A 70 -20.21 4.57 15.34
CA HIS A 70 -18.84 4.89 15.74
C HIS A 70 -18.03 5.37 14.55
N CYS A 71 -17.14 6.34 14.77
CA CYS A 71 -16.12 6.71 13.80
C CYS A 71 -14.79 6.08 14.19
N GLN A 72 -14.01 5.69 13.20
CA GLN A 72 -12.71 5.07 13.43
C GLN A 72 -11.75 6.07 14.09
N PRO A 73 -11.04 5.69 15.17
CA PRO A 73 -10.04 6.57 15.78
C PRO A 73 -8.84 6.72 14.84
N TRP A 74 -8.28 7.94 14.77
CA TRP A 74 -7.08 8.18 13.97
C TRP A 74 -5.86 7.49 14.58
N VAL A 75 -5.74 7.54 15.92
CA VAL A 75 -4.71 6.80 16.67
C VAL A 75 -5.20 5.39 16.94
N GLN A 76 -4.38 4.40 16.55
CA GLN A 76 -4.64 2.98 16.80
C GLN A 76 -4.77 2.66 18.29
N ARG A 77 -5.67 1.74 18.62
CA ARG A 77 -5.93 1.30 20.00
C ARG A 77 -5.21 -0.02 20.30
N PRO A 78 -4.71 -0.20 21.54
CA PRO A 78 -4.70 0.77 22.65
C PRO A 78 -3.72 1.94 22.43
N ILE A 79 -4.09 3.16 22.84
CA ILE A 79 -3.24 4.37 22.62
C ILE A 79 -1.86 4.18 23.24
N ASP A 80 -1.80 3.65 24.46
CA ASP A 80 -0.55 3.46 25.20
C ASP A 80 0.44 2.57 24.46
N VAL A 81 -0.07 1.56 23.76
CA VAL A 81 0.72 0.64 22.93
C VAL A 81 1.22 1.36 21.69
N THR A 82 0.34 2.09 21.00
CA THR A 82 0.69 2.95 19.85
C THR A 82 1.77 3.98 20.22
N ALA A 83 1.61 4.65 21.36
CA ALA A 83 2.56 5.64 21.85
C ALA A 83 3.94 5.03 22.14
N ALA A 84 3.99 3.82 22.73
CA ALA A 84 5.24 3.11 22.96
C ALA A 84 5.95 2.73 21.63
N GLY A 85 5.18 2.30 20.62
CA GLY A 85 5.71 2.05 19.27
C GLY A 85 6.36 3.29 18.66
N TYR A 86 5.66 4.43 18.68
CA TYR A 86 6.21 5.70 18.20
C TYR A 86 7.41 6.19 19.01
N SER A 87 7.44 5.97 20.33
CA SER A 87 8.61 6.28 21.17
C SER A 87 9.85 5.50 20.70
N ARG A 88 9.72 4.19 20.44
CA ARG A 88 10.81 3.36 19.92
C ARG A 88 11.26 3.79 18.52
N PHE A 89 10.32 4.15 17.65
CA PHE A 89 10.62 4.64 16.31
C PHE A 89 11.39 5.98 16.36
N LEU A 90 10.84 6.97 17.08
CA LEU A 90 11.39 8.33 17.17
C LEU A 90 12.65 8.44 18.05
N GLY A 91 12.94 7.42 18.87
CA GLY A 91 14.01 7.48 19.86
C GLY A 91 13.74 8.51 20.96
N GLN A 92 12.46 8.73 21.28
CA GLN A 92 12.01 9.74 22.25
C GLN A 92 11.53 9.08 23.54
N ARG A 93 11.49 9.87 24.63
CA ARG A 93 11.00 9.38 25.92
C ARG A 93 9.54 8.91 25.83
N GLU A 94 9.27 7.73 26.37
CA GLU A 94 7.96 7.08 26.26
C GLU A 94 6.85 7.87 26.97
N ASP A 95 7.14 8.50 28.10
CA ASP A 95 6.20 9.34 28.85
C ASP A 95 5.73 10.55 28.04
N LEU A 96 6.65 11.20 27.32
CA LEU A 96 6.33 12.30 26.39
C LEU A 96 5.45 11.81 25.23
N CYS A 97 5.81 10.70 24.59
CA CYS A 97 5.01 10.12 23.51
C CYS A 97 3.61 9.74 24.00
N ARG A 98 3.48 9.07 25.15
CA ARG A 98 2.18 8.72 25.75
C ARG A 98 1.32 9.94 26.00
N TRP A 99 1.89 11.00 26.56
CA TRP A 99 1.16 12.24 26.78
C TRP A 99 0.64 12.85 25.47
N MET A 100 1.49 12.95 24.43
CA MET A 100 1.09 13.50 23.12
C MET A 100 0.01 12.65 22.42
N PHE A 101 0.21 11.33 22.38
CA PHE A 101 -0.71 10.41 21.71
C PHE A 101 -2.03 10.24 22.46
N LYS A 102 -2.04 10.41 23.79
CA LYS A 102 -3.29 10.46 24.57
C LYS A 102 -4.13 11.67 24.19
N LEU A 103 -3.51 12.85 24.10
CA LEU A 103 -4.20 14.08 23.65
C LEU A 103 -4.80 13.92 22.24
N ALA A 104 -4.03 13.36 21.31
CA ALA A 104 -4.50 13.12 19.94
C ALA A 104 -5.57 12.03 19.90
N GLY A 105 -5.29 10.87 20.49
CA GLY A 105 -6.12 9.68 20.33
C GLY A 105 -7.45 9.75 21.06
N GLU A 106 -7.59 10.50 22.15
CA GLU A 106 -8.89 10.63 22.84
C GLU A 106 -9.92 11.44 22.04
N SER A 107 -9.48 12.35 21.17
CA SER A 107 -10.35 13.30 20.49
C SER A 107 -10.42 13.14 18.98
N LEU A 108 -9.38 12.59 18.36
CA LEU A 108 -9.25 12.56 16.91
C LEU A 108 -9.84 11.29 16.30
N GLN A 109 -10.87 11.49 15.49
CA GLN A 109 -11.56 10.45 14.74
C GLN A 109 -11.54 10.81 13.25
N LEU A 110 -11.62 9.78 12.41
CA LEU A 110 -11.85 9.94 10.98
C LEU A 110 -13.25 10.53 10.75
N PRO A 111 -13.44 11.41 9.74
CA PRO A 111 -14.74 12.00 9.43
C PRO A 111 -15.61 11.02 8.60
N ALA A 112 -15.67 9.75 9.05
CA ALA A 112 -16.44 8.67 8.45
C ALA A 112 -17.02 7.77 9.56
N GLU A 113 -18.33 7.55 9.52
CA GLU A 113 -18.96 6.53 10.35
C GLU A 113 -18.62 5.15 9.78
N ALA A 114 -18.21 4.22 10.64
CA ALA A 114 -17.85 2.87 10.22
C ALA A 114 -19.09 2.00 9.94
N ASP A 115 -18.92 1.03 9.04
CA ASP A 115 -19.86 -0.05 8.73
C ASP A 115 -21.26 0.39 8.26
N ARG A 116 -21.36 1.52 7.56
CA ARG A 116 -22.51 1.81 6.68
C ARG A 116 -22.48 0.91 5.44
N PRO A 117 -23.60 0.63 4.79
CA PRO A 117 -23.60 -0.16 3.56
C PRO A 117 -22.90 0.58 2.41
N LEU A 118 -22.38 -0.18 1.45
CA LEU A 118 -21.82 0.37 0.21
C LEU A 118 -22.92 1.07 -0.60
N ALA A 119 -22.67 2.30 -1.02
CA ALA A 119 -23.56 3.07 -1.88
C ALA A 119 -23.92 2.27 -3.15
N PRO A 120 -25.09 2.45 -3.77
CA PRO A 120 -25.33 1.90 -5.10
C PRO A 120 -24.30 2.48 -6.10
N PRO A 121 -23.87 1.70 -7.11
CA PRO A 121 -23.06 2.27 -8.18
C PRO A 121 -23.88 3.38 -8.86
N PRO A 122 -23.24 4.43 -9.42
CA PRO A 122 -23.98 5.50 -10.06
C PRO A 122 -24.94 4.91 -11.11
N SER A 123 -26.15 5.46 -11.26
CA SER A 123 -27.00 5.06 -12.38
C SER A 123 -26.34 5.56 -13.67
N PRO A 124 -26.20 4.75 -14.73
CA PRO A 124 -25.77 5.29 -16.02
C PRO A 124 -26.73 6.40 -16.41
N PRO A 125 -26.25 7.55 -16.92
CA PRO A 125 -27.15 8.63 -17.31
C PRO A 125 -28.18 8.10 -18.32
N PRO A 126 -29.45 8.50 -18.21
CA PRO A 126 -30.47 8.07 -19.16
C PRO A 126 -30.00 8.43 -20.58
N THR A 127 -30.00 7.43 -21.45
CA THR A 127 -29.61 7.53 -22.86
C THR A 127 -30.38 8.65 -23.53
N CYS A 128 -29.76 9.81 -23.73
CA CYS A 128 -30.30 10.88 -24.55
C CYS A 128 -29.18 11.73 -25.17
N THR A 129 -29.06 11.58 -26.50
CA THR A 129 -28.39 12.45 -27.48
C THR A 129 -26.86 12.51 -27.48
N ALA A 130 -26.32 12.58 -28.70
CA ALA A 130 -24.91 12.48 -29.07
C ALA A 130 -23.94 13.24 -28.13
N PRO A 131 -22.70 12.75 -27.96
CA PRO A 131 -21.76 13.34 -27.01
C PRO A 131 -21.44 14.78 -27.44
N SER A 132 -21.94 15.76 -26.68
CA SER A 132 -21.35 17.10 -26.68
C SER A 132 -19.92 16.98 -26.16
N SER A 133 -18.98 17.63 -26.83
CA SER A 133 -17.53 17.60 -26.58
C SER A 133 -17.07 18.21 -25.24
N SER A 134 -17.89 18.11 -24.19
CA SER A 134 -17.67 18.72 -22.88
C SER A 134 -18.08 17.85 -21.69
N SER A 135 -18.37 16.55 -21.87
CA SER A 135 -18.51 15.63 -20.73
C SER A 135 -17.13 15.29 -20.18
N SER A 136 -16.84 15.65 -18.93
CA SER A 136 -15.56 15.39 -18.28
C SER A 136 -15.26 13.89 -18.22
N SER A 137 -14.10 13.50 -18.71
CA SER A 137 -13.57 12.13 -18.84
C SER A 137 -13.43 11.34 -17.52
N VAL A 138 -13.72 11.97 -16.37
CA VAL A 138 -14.00 11.32 -15.06
C VAL A 138 -15.07 10.24 -15.18
N ASP A 139 -15.96 10.39 -16.15
CA ASP A 139 -17.02 9.44 -16.43
C ASP A 139 -16.49 8.10 -16.96
N ARG A 140 -15.26 7.90 -17.46
CA ARG A 140 -14.92 6.67 -18.19
C ARG A 140 -14.66 5.42 -17.34
N ILE A 141 -13.64 5.39 -16.47
CA ILE A 141 -13.44 4.22 -15.57
C ILE A 141 -14.65 4.03 -14.67
N ARG A 142 -15.23 5.15 -14.20
CA ARG A 142 -16.45 5.12 -13.40
C ARG A 142 -17.64 4.60 -14.20
N ALA A 143 -17.82 4.96 -15.46
CA ALA A 143 -18.88 4.42 -16.30
C ALA A 143 -18.64 2.95 -16.60
N GLU A 144 -17.42 2.53 -16.92
CA GLU A 144 -17.11 1.12 -17.17
C GLU A 144 -17.39 0.26 -15.91
N ALA A 145 -16.91 0.71 -14.74
CA ALA A 145 -17.21 0.03 -13.48
C ALA A 145 -18.70 0.10 -13.14
N SER A 146 -19.35 1.24 -13.38
CA SER A 146 -20.78 1.45 -13.15
C SER A 146 -21.68 0.63 -14.09
N GLU A 147 -21.27 0.42 -15.34
CA GLU A 147 -21.90 -0.48 -16.30
C GLU A 147 -21.83 -1.93 -15.80
N ARG A 148 -20.72 -2.29 -15.13
CA ARG A 148 -20.57 -3.55 -14.39
C ARG A 148 -21.27 -3.56 -13.02
N GLY A 149 -21.82 -2.44 -12.57
CA GLY A 149 -22.45 -2.30 -11.24
C GLY A 149 -21.45 -2.28 -10.06
N ALA A 150 -20.18 -2.00 -10.32
CA ALA A 150 -19.06 -2.10 -9.38
C ALA A 150 -18.33 -0.76 -9.19
N PHE A 151 -17.43 -0.71 -8.20
CA PHE A 151 -16.51 0.41 -7.97
C PHE A 151 -15.06 -0.01 -8.22
N PRO A 152 -14.23 0.87 -8.85
CA PRO A 152 -12.80 0.63 -9.01
C PRO A 152 -12.08 0.50 -7.66
N LEU A 153 -11.07 -0.37 -7.62
CA LEU A 153 -10.33 -0.71 -6.41
C LEU A 153 -8.94 -0.05 -6.40
N ILE A 154 -8.58 0.54 -5.26
CA ILE A 154 -7.23 1.02 -4.95
C ILE A 154 -6.71 0.22 -3.75
N ILE A 155 -5.55 -0.42 -3.90
CA ILE A 155 -4.79 -0.97 -2.77
C ILE A 155 -3.78 0.09 -2.34
N PHE A 156 -3.77 0.48 -1.06
CA PHE A 156 -2.89 1.52 -0.54
C PHE A 156 -1.90 0.98 0.49
N SER A 157 -0.61 1.27 0.28
CA SER A 157 0.49 0.90 1.18
C SER A 157 1.09 2.13 1.88
N HIS A 158 1.15 2.11 3.20
CA HIS A 158 1.68 3.21 4.01
C HIS A 158 3.22 3.30 3.98
N GLY A 159 3.77 4.48 4.21
CA GLY A 159 5.20 4.70 4.40
C GLY A 159 5.77 4.08 5.68
N MET A 160 7.09 4.16 5.86
CA MET A 160 7.73 3.78 7.13
C MET A 160 7.18 4.63 8.27
N SER A 161 6.94 4.03 9.43
CA SER A 161 6.22 4.60 10.58
C SER A 161 4.76 5.02 10.33
N GLY A 162 4.24 4.79 9.14
CA GLY A 162 2.81 4.94 8.86
C GLY A 162 1.98 3.78 9.42
N GLN A 163 0.66 3.98 9.39
CA GLN A 163 -0.34 2.97 9.74
C GLN A 163 -1.53 3.07 8.78
N ARG A 164 -2.45 2.10 8.82
CA ARG A 164 -3.67 2.10 7.96
C ARG A 164 -4.56 3.34 8.11
N THR A 165 -4.43 4.08 9.23
CA THR A 165 -5.22 5.30 9.51
C THR A 165 -4.46 6.61 9.32
N THR A 166 -3.16 6.60 9.00
CA THR A 166 -2.36 7.84 8.89
C THR A 166 -2.40 8.50 7.51
N TYR A 167 -3.17 7.94 6.58
CA TYR A 167 -3.40 8.46 5.22
C TYR A 167 -4.90 8.61 4.94
N SER A 168 -5.69 8.72 6.02
CA SER A 168 -7.15 8.67 5.96
C SER A 168 -7.75 9.82 5.17
N ARG A 169 -7.07 10.97 5.09
CA ARG A 169 -7.53 12.07 4.24
C ARG A 169 -7.48 11.69 2.78
N TRP A 170 -6.35 11.18 2.30
CA TRP A 170 -6.19 10.76 0.90
C TRP A 170 -7.11 9.57 0.58
N CYS A 171 -7.13 8.53 1.43
CA CYS A 171 -7.96 7.35 1.21
C CYS A 171 -9.45 7.69 1.18
N GLY A 172 -9.92 8.53 2.11
CA GLY A 172 -11.31 8.95 2.15
C GLY A 172 -11.68 9.92 1.02
N ASP A 173 -10.79 10.81 0.59
CA ASP A 173 -11.04 11.65 -0.58
C ASP A 173 -11.18 10.81 -1.85
N MET A 174 -10.30 9.84 -2.08
CA MET A 174 -10.46 8.90 -3.20
C MET A 174 -11.79 8.12 -3.08
N ALA A 175 -12.15 7.65 -1.88
CA ALA A 175 -13.41 6.96 -1.66
C ALA A 175 -14.64 7.83 -1.94
N SER A 176 -14.63 9.09 -1.49
CA SER A 176 -15.71 10.05 -1.75
C SER A 176 -15.91 10.35 -3.25
N HIS A 177 -14.91 10.04 -4.09
CA HIS A 177 -14.97 10.15 -5.55
C HIS A 177 -15.38 8.85 -6.26
N GLY A 178 -15.78 7.81 -5.52
CA GLY A 178 -16.31 6.58 -6.10
C GLY A 178 -15.28 5.46 -6.25
N PHE A 179 -14.25 5.41 -5.40
CA PHE A 179 -13.29 4.30 -5.36
C PHE A 179 -13.46 3.49 -4.07
N ILE A 180 -13.24 2.18 -4.13
CA ILE A 180 -12.98 1.40 -2.90
C ILE A 180 -11.48 1.48 -2.65
N VAL A 181 -11.05 1.89 -1.45
CA VAL A 181 -9.63 1.95 -1.07
C VAL A 181 -9.37 0.99 0.09
N ALA A 182 -8.50 0.01 -0.12
CA ALA A 182 -8.01 -0.88 0.94
C ALA A 182 -6.65 -0.40 1.43
N ALA A 183 -6.61 0.27 2.59
CA ALA A 183 -5.38 0.75 3.22
C ALA A 183 -4.82 -0.34 4.16
N LEU A 184 -3.69 -0.93 3.79
CA LEU A 184 -3.09 -2.02 4.56
C LEU A 184 -2.42 -1.52 5.84
N GLU A 185 -2.36 -2.39 6.85
CA GLU A 185 -1.45 -2.30 8.00
C GLU A 185 -0.37 -3.37 7.83
N HIS A 186 0.87 -2.97 7.59
CA HIS A 186 1.96 -3.91 7.32
C HIS A 186 2.59 -4.44 8.62
N ARG A 187 2.84 -5.76 8.67
CA ARG A 187 3.41 -6.49 9.81
C ARG A 187 4.88 -6.85 9.62
N ASP A 188 5.56 -6.09 8.76
CA ASP A 188 6.99 -6.18 8.45
C ASP A 188 7.88 -5.41 9.43
N GLY A 189 7.32 -4.87 10.51
CA GLY A 189 8.07 -4.04 11.47
C GLY A 189 8.52 -2.69 10.89
N SER A 190 7.96 -2.25 9.77
CA SER A 190 8.22 -0.90 9.24
C SER A 190 7.27 0.15 9.83
N GLY A 191 6.08 -0.25 10.28
CA GLY A 191 5.16 0.57 11.08
C GLY A 191 5.69 0.78 12.51
N PRO A 192 5.15 1.76 13.24
CA PRO A 192 5.60 2.05 14.61
C PRO A 192 5.23 0.89 15.56
N ILE A 193 4.05 0.32 15.35
CA ILE A 193 3.55 -0.89 16.00
C ILE A 193 2.32 -1.42 15.24
N SER A 194 2.11 -2.73 15.28
CA SER A 194 0.87 -3.41 14.85
C SER A 194 0.52 -4.54 15.81
N ILE A 195 -0.77 -4.83 15.96
CA ILE A 195 -1.27 -5.94 16.80
C ILE A 195 -1.89 -6.98 15.87
N VAL A 196 -1.40 -8.22 15.95
CA VAL A 196 -1.90 -9.38 15.22
C VAL A 196 -2.83 -10.18 16.12
N ARG A 197 -4.09 -10.32 15.74
CA ARG A 197 -5.06 -11.17 16.44
C ARG A 197 -4.95 -12.59 15.90
N LEU A 198 -4.42 -13.50 16.71
CA LEU A 198 -4.09 -14.87 16.28
C LEU A 198 -5.28 -15.83 16.38
N ASP A 199 -6.22 -15.59 17.29
CA ASP A 199 -7.43 -16.39 17.45
C ASP A 199 -8.63 -15.56 17.94
N ASP A 200 -9.79 -16.22 18.02
CA ASP A 200 -11.04 -15.62 18.52
C ASP A 200 -11.10 -15.56 20.05
N LYS A 201 -10.09 -16.08 20.75
CA LYS A 201 -10.00 -16.14 22.22
C LYS A 201 -9.18 -14.97 22.80
N GLY A 202 -8.76 -14.04 21.95
CA GLY A 202 -8.02 -12.84 22.34
C GLY A 202 -6.52 -13.05 22.43
N LEU A 203 -5.97 -14.10 21.82
CA LEU A 203 -4.53 -14.25 21.68
C LEU A 203 -4.02 -13.19 20.68
N GLU A 204 -3.18 -12.28 21.17
CA GLU A 204 -2.60 -11.20 20.38
C GLU A 204 -1.07 -11.27 20.39
N ARG A 205 -0.47 -10.91 19.26
CA ARG A 205 0.99 -10.74 19.12
C ARG A 205 1.28 -9.32 18.66
N THR A 206 2.20 -8.66 19.34
CA THR A 206 2.66 -7.32 18.95
C THR A 206 3.80 -7.43 17.94
N VAL A 207 3.75 -6.59 16.91
CA VAL A 207 4.83 -6.36 15.94
C VAL A 207 5.36 -4.95 16.18
N ASP A 208 6.54 -4.85 16.80
CA ASP A 208 7.22 -3.58 17.02
C ASP A 208 7.96 -3.09 15.77
N PHE A 209 8.28 -1.79 15.75
CA PHE A 209 9.21 -1.24 14.76
C PHE A 209 10.57 -1.98 14.84
N LEU A 210 10.96 -2.58 13.72
CA LEU A 210 12.12 -3.45 13.60
C LEU A 210 13.28 -2.72 12.93
N ARG A 211 14.41 -2.67 13.64
CA ARG A 211 15.67 -2.13 13.14
C ARG A 211 16.57 -3.25 12.64
N PHE A 212 17.45 -2.91 11.69
CA PHE A 212 18.40 -3.85 11.09
C PHE A 212 19.29 -4.52 12.15
N GLU A 213 19.63 -3.79 13.22
CA GLU A 213 20.51 -4.28 14.28
C GLU A 213 19.84 -5.32 15.18
N GLN A 214 18.51 -5.47 15.12
CA GLN A 214 17.74 -6.37 15.99
C GLN A 214 17.51 -7.77 15.38
N VAL A 215 17.88 -7.94 14.10
CA VAL A 215 17.77 -9.23 13.41
C VAL A 215 19.12 -9.92 13.29
N GLU A 216 19.10 -11.25 13.29
CA GLU A 216 20.27 -12.11 13.13
C GLU A 216 20.16 -12.90 11.82
N TRP A 217 21.28 -12.95 11.12
CA TRP A 217 21.43 -13.68 9.86
C TRP A 217 22.41 -14.83 10.06
N PRO A 218 22.14 -16.00 9.47
CA PRO A 218 23.09 -17.10 9.51
C PRO A 218 24.39 -16.73 8.78
N ALA A 219 25.51 -17.26 9.27
CA ALA A 219 26.84 -16.90 8.77
C ALA A 219 27.02 -17.19 7.26
N GLU A 220 26.28 -18.16 6.73
CA GLU A 220 26.29 -18.55 5.31
C GLU A 220 25.75 -17.47 4.36
N TYR A 221 24.99 -16.48 4.83
CA TYR A 221 24.50 -15.35 4.02
C TYR A 221 25.59 -14.32 3.71
N GLY A 222 26.75 -14.42 4.36
CA GLY A 222 27.83 -13.46 4.22
C GLY A 222 27.46 -12.07 4.76
N PRO A 223 28.11 -10.99 4.30
CA PRO A 223 27.77 -9.64 4.73
C PRO A 223 26.39 -9.25 4.19
N VAL A 224 25.45 -9.00 5.11
CA VAL A 224 24.12 -8.49 4.82
C VAL A 224 24.07 -7.00 5.09
N HIS A 225 23.46 -6.23 4.19
CA HIS A 225 23.35 -4.78 4.31
C HIS A 225 21.92 -4.34 4.65
N GLN A 226 21.77 -3.08 5.06
CA GLN A 226 20.46 -2.51 5.39
C GLN A 226 19.46 -2.62 4.24
N LEU A 227 19.92 -2.51 2.98
CA LEU A 227 19.09 -2.66 1.79
C LEU A 227 18.52 -4.08 1.66
N ASP A 228 19.30 -5.12 1.96
CA ASP A 228 18.81 -6.51 1.94
C ASP A 228 17.67 -6.71 2.96
N PHE A 229 17.77 -6.06 4.11
CA PHE A 229 16.71 -6.07 5.12
C PHE A 229 15.46 -5.32 4.67
N ARG A 230 15.59 -4.15 4.02
CA ARG A 230 14.45 -3.41 3.46
C ARG A 230 13.77 -4.17 2.34
N ALA A 231 14.55 -4.84 1.49
CA ALA A 231 14.04 -5.77 0.49
C ALA A 231 13.14 -6.84 1.10
N LEU A 232 13.54 -7.50 2.21
CA LEU A 232 12.68 -8.48 2.87
C LEU A 232 11.39 -7.89 3.43
N GLN A 233 11.47 -6.69 4.01
CA GLN A 233 10.28 -5.98 4.46
C GLN A 233 9.31 -5.73 3.30
N GLN A 234 9.81 -5.24 2.17
CA GLN A 234 9.00 -5.06 0.96
C GLN A 234 8.39 -6.38 0.46
N GLN A 235 9.13 -7.49 0.54
CA GLN A 235 8.60 -8.80 0.14
C GLN A 235 7.40 -9.23 1.01
N LEU A 236 7.47 -9.00 2.32
CA LEU A 236 6.32 -9.24 3.20
C LEU A 236 5.16 -8.32 2.84
N ARG A 237 5.42 -7.03 2.59
CA ARG A 237 4.38 -6.07 2.17
C ARG A 237 3.66 -6.48 0.88
N VAL A 238 4.41 -6.93 -0.13
CA VAL A 238 3.82 -7.45 -1.39
C VAL A 238 3.03 -8.75 -1.13
N SER A 239 3.47 -9.60 -0.20
CA SER A 239 2.72 -10.79 0.20
C SER A 239 1.41 -10.43 0.92
N GLU A 240 1.41 -9.40 1.75
CA GLU A 240 0.20 -8.87 2.41
C GLU A 240 -0.76 -8.25 1.41
N VAL A 241 -0.26 -7.57 0.37
CA VAL A 241 -1.08 -7.07 -0.74
C VAL A 241 -1.79 -8.22 -1.46
N ALA A 242 -1.10 -9.33 -1.73
CA ALA A 242 -1.73 -10.51 -2.32
C ALA A 242 -2.81 -11.12 -1.41
N ALA A 243 -2.55 -11.20 -0.10
CA ALA A 243 -3.54 -11.69 0.86
C ALA A 243 -4.76 -10.76 0.96
N ALA A 244 -4.58 -9.44 0.87
CA ALA A 244 -5.69 -8.50 0.86
C ALA A 244 -6.55 -8.64 -0.40
N LEU A 245 -5.92 -8.83 -1.58
CA LEU A 245 -6.63 -9.09 -2.83
C LEU A 245 -7.41 -10.40 -2.79
N ASP A 246 -6.87 -11.46 -2.18
CA ASP A 246 -7.59 -12.73 -1.97
C ASP A 246 -8.87 -12.52 -1.14
N VAL A 247 -8.80 -11.77 -0.04
CA VAL A 247 -9.98 -11.43 0.77
C VAL A 247 -10.99 -10.61 -0.04
N LEU A 248 -10.54 -9.65 -0.85
CA LEU A 248 -11.42 -8.82 -1.69
C LEU A 248 -12.07 -9.63 -2.81
N ASN A 249 -11.35 -10.58 -3.41
CA ASN A 249 -11.91 -11.53 -4.37
C ASN A 249 -13.02 -12.36 -3.72
N ARG A 250 -12.77 -12.95 -2.54
CA ARG A 250 -13.78 -13.70 -1.78
C ARG A 250 -15.04 -12.89 -1.50
N ILE A 251 -14.89 -11.63 -1.06
CA ILE A 251 -16.03 -10.72 -0.85
C ILE A 251 -16.80 -10.53 -2.17
N ASN A 252 -16.10 -10.26 -3.27
CA ASN A 252 -16.70 -10.01 -4.57
C ASN A 252 -17.39 -11.25 -5.16
N ASP A 253 -16.89 -12.46 -4.87
CA ASP A 253 -17.46 -13.74 -5.30
C ASP A 253 -18.71 -14.15 -4.49
N GLY A 254 -19.01 -13.41 -3.40
CA GLY A 254 -20.20 -13.58 -2.59
C GLY A 254 -19.95 -14.26 -1.24
N GLU A 255 -18.69 -14.43 -0.82
CA GLU A 255 -18.34 -14.95 0.51
C GLU A 255 -18.37 -13.90 1.62
N GLY A 256 -18.94 -12.71 1.38
CA GLY A 256 -18.96 -11.61 2.35
C GLY A 256 -19.47 -11.99 3.74
N ALA A 257 -20.45 -12.90 3.85
CA ALA A 257 -20.93 -13.42 5.13
C ALA A 257 -19.89 -14.27 5.87
N ALA A 258 -19.09 -15.05 5.14
CA ALA A 258 -18.01 -15.85 5.72
C ALA A 258 -16.86 -14.96 6.19
N VAL A 259 -16.47 -13.99 5.35
CA VAL A 259 -15.44 -12.99 5.68
C VAL A 259 -15.84 -12.19 6.93
N ALA A 260 -17.10 -11.75 7.05
CA ALA A 260 -17.58 -11.07 8.24
C ALA A 260 -17.46 -11.92 9.52
N ARG A 261 -17.75 -13.23 9.44
CA ARG A 261 -17.61 -14.16 10.58
C ARG A 261 -16.16 -14.44 10.95
N GLU A 262 -15.28 -14.53 9.96
CA GLU A 262 -13.84 -14.78 10.14
C GLU A 262 -13.10 -13.52 10.63
N ASN A 263 -13.68 -12.33 10.46
CA ASN A 263 -13.06 -11.08 10.82
C ASN A 263 -12.77 -10.98 12.32
N ARG A 264 -11.50 -10.74 12.65
CA ARG A 264 -11.02 -10.61 14.03
C ARG A 264 -11.12 -9.16 14.55
N ARG A 265 -11.42 -8.19 13.67
CA ARG A 265 -11.64 -6.79 14.04
C ARG A 265 -13.10 -6.52 14.30
N THR A 266 -13.46 -6.40 15.57
CA THR A 266 -14.83 -6.16 16.02
C THR A 266 -14.92 -4.92 16.93
N ASP A 267 -13.90 -4.07 16.84
CA ASP A 267 -13.64 -2.97 17.75
C ASP A 267 -14.69 -1.84 17.64
N LEU A 268 -15.32 -1.70 16.46
CA LEU A 268 -16.30 -0.66 16.16
C LEU A 268 -17.71 -1.27 16.08
N GLY A 269 -18.45 -1.26 17.19
CA GLY A 269 -19.84 -1.74 17.23
C GLY A 269 -20.03 -3.25 17.45
N GLY A 270 -18.96 -4.05 17.48
CA GLY A 270 -19.01 -5.48 17.81
C GLY A 270 -19.23 -6.44 16.64
N LYS A 271 -19.30 -7.74 16.94
CA LYS A 271 -19.35 -8.84 15.95
C LYS A 271 -20.54 -8.77 14.99
N ASP A 272 -21.68 -8.28 15.44
CA ASP A 272 -22.90 -8.22 14.63
C ASP A 272 -22.98 -6.96 13.75
N VAL A 273 -22.03 -6.02 13.93
CA VAL A 273 -21.99 -4.74 13.23
C VAL A 273 -20.89 -4.73 12.18
N VAL A 274 -19.66 -5.10 12.55
CA VAL A 274 -18.52 -5.00 11.63
C VAL A 274 -18.70 -5.97 10.47
N GLY A 275 -18.70 -5.44 9.25
CA GLY A 275 -18.87 -6.22 8.04
C GLY A 275 -20.27 -6.80 7.82
N ARG A 276 -21.31 -6.37 8.57
CA ARG A 276 -22.69 -6.87 8.42
C ARG A 276 -23.25 -6.74 7.00
N TYR A 277 -22.76 -5.76 6.24
CA TYR A 277 -23.18 -5.50 4.87
C TYR A 277 -22.27 -6.11 3.81
N LEU A 278 -21.18 -6.79 4.18
CA LEU A 278 -20.31 -7.49 3.22
C LEU A 278 -21.05 -8.49 2.32
N PRO A 279 -22.13 -9.19 2.73
CA PRO A 279 -22.89 -10.04 1.81
C PRO A 279 -23.47 -9.28 0.59
N GLU A 280 -23.70 -7.97 0.71
CA GLU A 280 -24.23 -7.12 -0.37
C GLU A 280 -23.15 -6.71 -1.39
N TRP A 281 -21.87 -7.03 -1.15
CA TRP A 281 -20.74 -6.61 -1.97
C TRP A 281 -20.44 -7.55 -3.15
N LYS A 282 -21.22 -8.63 -3.32
CA LYS A 282 -21.08 -9.57 -4.42
C LYS A 282 -21.13 -8.83 -5.77
N GLY A 283 -20.08 -8.95 -6.57
CA GLY A 283 -19.94 -8.31 -7.89
C GLY A 283 -19.86 -6.78 -7.83
N ARG A 284 -19.56 -6.19 -6.67
CA ARG A 284 -19.53 -4.73 -6.46
C ARG A 284 -18.11 -4.14 -6.47
N ILE A 285 -17.08 -4.99 -6.56
CA ILE A 285 -15.67 -4.58 -6.64
C ILE A 285 -15.19 -4.83 -8.07
N ASP A 286 -14.68 -3.80 -8.73
CA ASP A 286 -14.12 -3.92 -10.08
C ASP A 286 -12.68 -4.42 -10.02
N LEU A 287 -12.53 -5.74 -10.02
CA LEU A 287 -11.25 -6.43 -9.95
C LEU A 287 -10.50 -6.46 -11.30
N GLU A 288 -11.12 -5.97 -12.38
CA GLU A 288 -10.45 -5.77 -13.66
C GLU A 288 -9.64 -4.48 -13.69
N ASN A 289 -9.99 -3.51 -12.84
CA ASN A 289 -9.32 -2.20 -12.75
C ASN A 289 -8.79 -1.93 -11.35
N VAL A 290 -7.73 -2.65 -10.98
CA VAL A 290 -7.07 -2.48 -9.68
C VAL A 290 -5.89 -1.53 -9.81
N THR A 291 -5.85 -0.51 -8.97
CA THR A 291 -4.70 0.40 -8.84
C THR A 291 -3.89 0.05 -7.61
N MET A 292 -2.56 -0.05 -7.76
CA MET A 292 -1.65 -0.07 -6.63
C MET A 292 -1.20 1.36 -6.32
N ALA A 293 -1.33 1.78 -5.06
CA ALA A 293 -0.90 3.07 -4.59
C ALA A 293 -0.10 2.97 -3.28
N GLY A 294 0.75 3.96 -3.03
CA GLY A 294 1.43 4.03 -1.73
C GLY A 294 2.35 5.21 -1.60
N HIS A 295 2.70 5.52 -0.35
CA HIS A 295 3.57 6.63 0.00
C HIS A 295 4.92 6.15 0.56
N SER A 296 6.02 6.83 0.24
CA SER A 296 7.35 6.55 0.81
C SER A 296 7.75 5.09 0.60
N PHE A 297 8.01 4.33 1.67
CA PHE A 297 8.28 2.89 1.58
C PHE A 297 7.13 2.08 0.94
N GLY A 298 5.89 2.55 1.08
CA GLY A 298 4.73 2.03 0.36
C GLY A 298 4.68 2.43 -1.12
N GLY A 299 5.29 3.55 -1.49
CA GLY A 299 5.56 3.89 -2.89
C GLY A 299 6.59 2.93 -3.51
N GLY A 300 7.63 2.56 -2.75
CA GLY A 300 8.54 1.47 -3.14
C GLY A 300 7.82 0.12 -3.31
N THR A 301 6.94 -0.22 -2.36
CA THR A 301 6.07 -1.41 -2.45
C THR A 301 5.19 -1.37 -3.69
N THR A 302 4.68 -0.20 -4.07
CA THR A 302 3.92 0.00 -5.31
C THR A 302 4.75 -0.35 -6.53
N LEU A 303 5.97 0.20 -6.65
CA LEU A 303 6.84 -0.13 -7.78
C LEU A 303 7.16 -1.63 -7.84
N GLU A 304 7.46 -2.26 -6.71
CA GLU A 304 7.72 -3.70 -6.65
C GLU A 304 6.52 -4.55 -7.06
N ALA A 305 5.33 -4.25 -6.53
CA ALA A 305 4.11 -4.98 -6.89
C ALA A 305 3.78 -4.86 -8.39
N LEU A 306 4.03 -3.70 -9.00
CA LEU A 306 3.85 -3.46 -10.43
C LEU A 306 4.93 -4.15 -11.29
N ARG A 307 6.16 -4.29 -10.79
CA ARG A 307 7.23 -5.09 -11.44
C ARG A 307 6.89 -6.57 -11.46
N VAL A 308 6.26 -7.07 -10.38
CA VAL A 308 5.72 -8.43 -10.33
C VAL A 308 4.63 -8.62 -11.38
N GLY A 309 3.63 -7.74 -11.38
CA GLY A 309 2.60 -7.65 -12.42
C GLY A 309 1.83 -8.95 -12.70
N ALA A 310 1.21 -9.00 -13.89
CA ALA A 310 0.45 -10.16 -14.34
C ALA A 310 1.35 -11.41 -14.54
N PRO A 311 0.83 -12.63 -14.31
CA PRO A 311 -0.54 -12.96 -13.90
C PRO A 311 -0.78 -12.90 -12.39
N LEU A 312 0.21 -12.48 -11.59
CA LEU A 312 0.14 -12.55 -10.13
C LEU A 312 -0.68 -11.43 -9.52
N PHE A 313 -0.61 -10.24 -10.12
CA PHE A 313 -1.42 -9.10 -9.71
C PHE A 313 -2.24 -8.55 -10.88
N PRO A 314 -3.50 -8.16 -10.63
CA PRO A 314 -4.40 -7.58 -11.63
C PRO A 314 -4.21 -6.06 -11.80
N PHE A 315 -3.05 -5.51 -11.41
CA PHE A 315 -2.87 -4.05 -11.44
C PHE A 315 -2.89 -3.50 -12.86
N THR A 316 -3.74 -2.50 -13.10
CA THR A 316 -3.84 -1.78 -14.36
C THR A 316 -3.22 -0.39 -14.32
N ALA A 317 -2.91 0.13 -13.12
CA ALA A 317 -2.25 1.42 -12.92
C ALA A 317 -1.47 1.47 -11.59
N GLY A 318 -0.52 2.40 -11.52
CA GLY A 318 0.32 2.65 -10.35
C GLY A 318 0.37 4.12 -9.93
N ILE A 319 0.25 4.39 -8.63
CA ILE A 319 0.44 5.72 -8.03
C ILE A 319 1.50 5.64 -6.93
N ALA A 320 2.66 6.23 -7.15
CA ALA A 320 3.73 6.29 -6.16
C ALA A 320 3.88 7.72 -5.63
N LEU A 321 3.53 7.92 -4.37
CA LEU A 321 3.70 9.20 -3.68
C LEU A 321 5.06 9.19 -2.98
N ASP A 322 5.96 10.02 -3.45
CA ASP A 322 7.31 10.21 -2.89
C ASP A 322 8.04 8.89 -2.61
N PRO A 323 8.14 7.97 -3.61
CA PRO A 323 8.56 6.61 -3.37
C PRO A 323 10.00 6.52 -2.85
N SER A 324 10.14 5.89 -1.69
CA SER A 324 11.43 5.35 -1.24
C SER A 324 11.59 3.96 -1.85
N ALA A 325 12.08 3.91 -3.08
CA ALA A 325 12.39 2.67 -3.77
C ALA A 325 13.91 2.47 -3.79
N ASP A 326 14.36 1.24 -3.54
CA ASP A 326 15.78 0.93 -3.71
C ASP A 326 16.12 0.87 -5.21
N PRO A 327 17.26 1.42 -5.64
CA PRO A 327 17.63 1.53 -7.06
C PRO A 327 17.87 0.17 -7.71
N THR A 328 18.23 -0.82 -6.90
CA THR A 328 18.59 -2.16 -7.36
C THR A 328 17.64 -3.17 -6.72
N PRO A 329 17.02 -4.08 -7.50
CA PRO A 329 16.28 -5.18 -6.90
C PRO A 329 17.22 -5.99 -6.00
N PRO A 330 16.70 -6.63 -4.94
CA PRO A 330 17.48 -7.57 -4.15
C PRO A 330 18.15 -8.60 -5.07
N ARG A 331 19.34 -9.12 -4.68
CA ARG A 331 20.05 -10.15 -5.47
C ARG A 331 19.10 -11.30 -5.78
N GLU A 332 19.08 -11.81 -7.02
CA GLU A 332 18.13 -12.87 -7.46
C GLU A 332 18.09 -14.08 -6.51
N SER A 333 19.24 -14.47 -5.94
CA SER A 333 19.35 -15.55 -4.93
C SER A 333 18.57 -15.30 -3.63
N HIS A 334 18.25 -14.05 -3.32
CA HIS A 334 17.49 -13.59 -2.16
C HIS A 334 16.14 -12.98 -2.55
N THR A 335 15.79 -12.98 -3.84
CA THR A 335 14.50 -12.49 -4.29
C THR A 335 13.42 -13.55 -4.10
N VAL A 336 12.41 -13.19 -3.31
CA VAL A 336 11.15 -13.92 -3.19
C VAL A 336 10.36 -13.97 -4.51
N PHE A 337 10.83 -13.38 -5.62
CA PHE A 337 10.11 -13.48 -6.89
C PHE A 337 9.90 -14.93 -7.33
N THR A 338 10.84 -15.84 -7.10
CA THR A 338 10.64 -17.26 -7.41
C THR A 338 9.72 -17.92 -6.38
N ALA A 339 9.92 -17.68 -5.08
CA ALA A 339 9.11 -18.30 -4.01
C ALA A 339 7.66 -17.80 -3.99
N LEU A 340 7.41 -16.49 -4.01
CA LEU A 340 6.08 -15.89 -4.10
C LEU A 340 5.39 -16.20 -5.43
N ARG A 341 6.11 -16.21 -6.57
CA ARG A 341 5.51 -16.64 -7.85
C ARG A 341 5.08 -18.10 -7.77
N ASN A 342 5.91 -18.97 -7.20
CA ASN A 342 5.58 -20.39 -7.01
C ASN A 342 4.42 -20.58 -6.01
N ASP A 343 4.36 -19.79 -4.94
CA ASP A 343 3.32 -19.92 -3.91
C ASP A 343 1.98 -19.36 -4.39
N LEU A 344 1.98 -18.22 -5.10
CA LEU A 344 0.79 -17.70 -5.75
C LEU A 344 0.32 -18.60 -6.90
N SER A 345 1.24 -19.18 -7.68
CA SER A 345 0.85 -20.15 -8.72
C SER A 345 0.24 -21.40 -8.10
N LYS A 346 0.82 -21.94 -7.02
CA LYS A 346 0.25 -23.07 -6.27
C LYS A 346 -1.11 -22.75 -5.65
N ALA A 347 -1.28 -21.54 -5.09
CA ALA A 347 -2.57 -21.10 -4.54
C ALA A 347 -3.65 -21.07 -5.63
N ARG A 348 -3.32 -20.53 -6.80
CA ARG A 348 -4.23 -20.46 -7.95
C ARG A 348 -4.57 -21.84 -8.51
N ASP A 349 -3.58 -22.71 -8.68
CA ASP A 349 -3.78 -24.04 -9.25
C ASP A 349 -4.51 -24.99 -8.27
N GLY A 350 -4.37 -24.76 -6.96
CA GLY A 350 -5.09 -25.49 -5.90
C GLY A 350 -6.60 -25.18 -5.82
N GLN A 351 -7.07 -24.10 -6.44
CA GLN A 351 -8.51 -23.77 -6.57
C GLN A 351 -9.17 -24.38 -7.83
N GLY A 352 -8.40 -25.05 -8.70
CA GLY A 352 -8.86 -25.53 -10.02
C GLY A 352 -9.29 -27.00 -10.11
N GLY A 353 -9.42 -27.73 -9.00
CA GLY A 353 -9.69 -29.18 -9.03
C GLY A 353 -10.96 -29.59 -8.28
N ASP A 354 -12.10 -29.58 -8.97
CA ASP A 354 -13.08 -30.69 -8.98
C ASP A 354 -14.34 -30.28 -9.76
N ILE A 355 -14.24 -30.33 -11.09
CA ILE A 355 -15.40 -30.58 -11.96
C ILE A 355 -14.93 -31.48 -13.10
N ASP A 356 -14.89 -32.80 -12.89
CA ASP A 356 -15.68 -33.72 -13.72
C ASP A 356 -15.69 -35.13 -13.12
N ALA A 357 -16.85 -35.76 -13.23
CA ALA A 357 -17.11 -37.11 -12.75
C ALA A 357 -16.70 -38.17 -13.79
N THR A 358 -16.21 -39.31 -13.32
CA THR A 358 -16.64 -40.70 -13.65
C THR A 358 -15.51 -41.75 -13.78
N SER A 359 -15.58 -42.74 -12.87
CA SER A 359 -15.25 -44.17 -13.06
C SER A 359 -13.78 -44.67 -12.96
N PRO A 360 -13.54 -45.97 -12.64
CA PRO A 360 -13.00 -46.33 -11.32
C PRO A 360 -11.80 -47.32 -11.33
N ARG A 361 -11.15 -47.42 -10.15
CA ARG A 361 -10.48 -48.59 -9.55
C ARG A 361 -9.47 -49.44 -10.38
N SER A 362 -8.24 -49.45 -9.89
CA SER A 362 -7.40 -50.64 -9.56
C SER A 362 -6.05 -50.09 -9.06
N GLY A 363 -5.41 -50.48 -7.96
CA GLY A 363 -5.38 -51.74 -7.22
C GLY A 363 -3.89 -52.07 -7.00
N GLU A 364 -3.48 -52.25 -5.73
CA GLU A 364 -2.30 -53.03 -5.29
C GLU A 364 -0.89 -52.49 -5.65
N THR A 365 0.19 -52.61 -4.87
CA THR A 365 0.52 -53.27 -3.59
C THR A 365 1.90 -52.77 -3.10
N ASP A 366 2.16 -52.99 -1.82
CA ASP A 366 3.36 -52.76 -1.03
C ASP A 366 4.68 -53.39 -1.51
N ALA A 367 5.77 -52.91 -0.88
CA ALA A 367 6.86 -53.68 -0.22
C ALA A 367 8.30 -53.52 -0.76
N ALA A 368 9.05 -52.69 -0.03
CA ALA A 368 10.22 -53.03 0.80
C ALA A 368 11.42 -53.88 0.28
N GLU A 369 12.61 -53.30 0.54
CA GLU A 369 13.85 -53.89 1.11
C GLU A 369 15.12 -54.17 0.25
N LYS A 370 16.19 -53.46 0.65
CA LYS A 370 17.60 -53.86 0.89
C LYS A 370 18.49 -54.29 -0.29
N LYS A 371 19.60 -53.55 -0.49
CA LYS A 371 20.94 -53.86 0.07
C LYS A 371 22.03 -52.87 -0.39
N ALA A 372 22.95 -52.59 0.53
CA ALA A 372 24.11 -51.72 0.35
C ALA A 372 25.25 -52.38 -0.44
N ALA A 373 25.98 -51.59 -1.22
CA ALA A 373 27.40 -51.77 -1.47
C ALA A 373 28.05 -50.41 -1.83
N THR A 374 29.13 -50.12 -1.12
CA THR A 374 30.00 -48.95 -1.16
C THR A 374 30.66 -48.71 -2.51
N SER A 375 30.63 -47.47 -3.00
CA SER A 375 31.76 -46.89 -3.72
C SER A 375 31.81 -45.38 -3.46
N SER A 376 32.99 -44.94 -3.02
CA SER A 376 33.37 -43.57 -2.73
C SER A 376 33.51 -42.75 -4.02
N ALA A 377 32.73 -41.69 -4.15
CA ALA A 377 33.05 -40.58 -5.06
C ALA A 377 32.54 -39.28 -4.44
N SER A 378 33.50 -38.44 -4.03
CA SER A 378 33.30 -37.05 -3.65
C SER A 378 32.69 -36.28 -4.84
N SER A 379 31.44 -35.81 -4.69
CA SER A 379 30.89 -34.77 -5.57
C SER A 379 31.04 -33.43 -4.86
N SER A 380 31.98 -32.63 -5.35
CA SER A 380 32.04 -31.20 -5.06
C SER A 380 30.78 -30.52 -5.60
N PRO A 381 30.23 -29.49 -4.95
CA PRO A 381 29.16 -28.70 -5.54
C PRO A 381 29.69 -28.03 -6.80
N ALA A 382 28.93 -28.15 -7.88
CA ALA A 382 29.26 -27.61 -9.19
C ALA A 382 29.63 -26.13 -9.08
N ARG A 383 30.79 -25.78 -9.65
CA ARG A 383 31.20 -24.40 -9.91
C ARG A 383 30.09 -23.70 -10.68
N GLY A 384 29.67 -22.55 -10.18
CA GLY A 384 28.65 -21.72 -10.80
C GLY A 384 29.03 -21.34 -12.22
N ASP A 385 28.03 -21.32 -13.09
CA ASP A 385 28.11 -20.66 -14.38
C ASP A 385 28.39 -19.16 -14.16
N GLU A 386 29.64 -18.75 -14.36
CA GLU A 386 30.08 -17.34 -14.39
C GLU A 386 29.60 -16.58 -15.65
N ASN A 387 28.43 -16.94 -16.21
CA ASN A 387 27.87 -16.31 -17.40
C ASN A 387 26.38 -15.96 -17.27
N ALA A 388 25.93 -15.64 -16.06
CA ALA A 388 24.66 -14.94 -15.86
C ALA A 388 24.80 -13.49 -16.34
N ASN A 389 24.32 -13.24 -17.56
CA ASN A 389 24.14 -11.93 -18.18
C ASN A 389 23.53 -10.93 -17.17
N PRO A 390 24.01 -9.67 -17.08
CA PRO A 390 23.42 -8.70 -16.16
C PRO A 390 21.94 -8.45 -16.50
N THR A 391 21.08 -8.86 -15.57
CA THR A 391 19.78 -8.24 -15.21
C THR A 391 18.84 -7.83 -16.35
N LYS A 392 17.99 -8.76 -16.82
CA LYS A 392 16.71 -8.37 -17.44
C LYS A 392 15.72 -7.98 -16.34
N GLN A 393 15.80 -6.73 -15.87
CA GLN A 393 14.86 -6.16 -14.92
C GLN A 393 13.41 -6.34 -15.43
N ALA A 394 12.52 -6.91 -14.61
CA ALA A 394 11.11 -7.01 -14.95
C ALA A 394 10.48 -5.61 -14.97
N GLY A 395 10.45 -4.98 -16.15
CA GLY A 395 9.92 -3.62 -16.28
C GLY A 395 8.42 -3.53 -16.01
N ILE A 396 7.97 -2.37 -15.51
CA ILE A 396 6.56 -2.07 -15.27
C ILE A 396 5.86 -1.87 -16.62
N ALA A 397 4.72 -2.55 -16.82
CA ALA A 397 3.98 -2.59 -18.09
C ALA A 397 2.75 -1.68 -18.12
N VAL A 398 2.41 -1.05 -17.01
CA VAL A 398 1.19 -0.26 -16.83
C VAL A 398 1.50 1.21 -16.62
N PRO A 399 0.53 2.12 -16.83
CA PRO A 399 0.70 3.54 -16.50
C PRO A 399 1.16 3.76 -15.05
N LEU A 400 2.12 4.67 -14.87
CA LEU A 400 2.67 5.02 -13.56
C LEU A 400 2.70 6.52 -13.35
N LEU A 401 2.03 6.99 -12.30
CA LEU A 401 2.11 8.34 -11.78
C LEU A 401 3.03 8.39 -10.56
N VAL A 402 4.06 9.24 -10.63
CA VAL A 402 4.93 9.55 -9.49
C VAL A 402 4.80 11.01 -9.11
N ILE A 403 4.44 11.28 -7.86
CA ILE A 403 4.36 12.62 -7.29
C ILE A 403 5.36 12.71 -6.14
N ASN A 404 6.44 13.46 -6.34
CA ASN A 404 7.46 13.71 -5.32
C ASN A 404 7.12 14.93 -4.46
N SER A 405 7.68 14.93 -3.25
CA SER A 405 7.83 16.15 -2.47
C SER A 405 8.96 17.01 -3.00
N GLU A 406 8.95 18.29 -2.64
CA GLU A 406 10.05 19.18 -2.97
C GLU A 406 11.36 18.75 -2.31
N SER A 407 11.35 18.27 -1.06
CA SER A 407 12.58 17.79 -0.40
C SER A 407 13.17 16.55 -1.07
N PHE A 408 12.35 15.63 -1.56
CA PHE A 408 12.86 14.44 -2.26
C PHE A 408 13.42 14.77 -3.64
N THR A 409 12.79 15.69 -4.37
CA THR A 409 13.31 16.12 -5.68
C THR A 409 14.63 16.88 -5.56
N LEU A 410 14.82 17.63 -4.47
CA LEU A 410 16.08 18.33 -4.20
C LEU A 410 17.22 17.40 -3.74
N TRP A 411 16.90 16.18 -3.31
CA TRP A 411 17.90 15.15 -3.03
C TRP A 411 18.28 14.41 -4.32
N SER A 412 19.30 14.92 -5.01
CA SER A 412 19.66 14.50 -6.38
C SER A 412 19.83 12.99 -6.57
N GLU A 413 20.47 12.30 -5.62
CA GLU A 413 20.65 10.84 -5.69
C GLU A 413 19.30 10.12 -5.79
N ARG A 414 18.35 10.43 -4.88
CA ARG A 414 17.02 9.80 -4.89
C ARG A 414 16.19 10.19 -6.10
N PHE A 415 16.27 11.44 -6.52
CA PHE A 415 15.57 11.89 -7.71
C PHE A 415 16.02 11.09 -8.95
N GLU A 416 17.31 10.82 -9.10
CA GLU A 416 17.84 10.00 -10.20
C GLU A 416 17.33 8.55 -10.16
N GLU A 417 17.21 7.95 -8.97
CA GLU A 417 16.66 6.59 -8.80
C GLU A 417 15.20 6.53 -9.28
N ILE A 418 14.39 7.49 -8.85
CA ILE A 418 12.97 7.59 -9.21
C ILE A 418 12.82 7.88 -10.70
N LYS A 419 13.59 8.83 -11.24
CA LYS A 419 13.62 9.13 -12.68
C LYS A 419 13.99 7.90 -13.49
N THR A 420 14.95 7.10 -13.03
CA THR A 420 15.33 5.83 -13.65
C THR A 420 14.18 4.82 -13.64
N ALA A 421 13.42 4.73 -12.55
CA ALA A 421 12.23 3.88 -12.48
C ALA A 421 11.18 4.27 -13.53
N VAL A 422 10.91 5.56 -13.74
CA VAL A 422 9.96 6.02 -14.77
C VAL A 422 10.54 5.91 -16.20
N LYS A 423 11.86 6.12 -16.38
CA LYS A 423 12.54 5.91 -17.67
C LYS A 423 12.66 4.43 -18.06
N SER A 424 12.55 3.50 -17.11
CA SER A 424 12.62 2.04 -17.35
C SER A 424 11.25 1.36 -17.59
N LEU A 425 10.16 2.12 -17.65
CA LEU A 425 8.85 1.59 -18.04
C LEU A 425 8.92 0.89 -19.41
N LYS A 426 8.21 -0.24 -19.54
CA LYS A 426 8.16 -1.02 -20.79
C LYS A 426 7.56 -0.18 -21.93
N LYS A 427 7.91 -0.53 -23.17
CA LYS A 427 7.37 0.14 -24.37
C LYS A 427 5.84 0.06 -24.36
N GLY A 428 5.17 1.21 -24.51
CA GLY A 428 3.71 1.34 -24.48
C GLY A 428 3.14 1.77 -23.12
N ALA A 429 3.90 1.64 -22.03
CA ALA A 429 3.49 2.17 -20.73
C ALA A 429 3.81 3.68 -20.64
N ARG A 430 2.82 4.45 -20.17
CA ARG A 430 2.93 5.90 -19.95
C ARG A 430 3.45 6.20 -18.54
N GLY A 431 4.21 7.27 -18.40
CA GLY A 431 4.82 7.64 -17.13
C GLY A 431 4.83 9.13 -16.87
N TRP A 432 4.53 9.51 -15.63
CA TRP A 432 4.62 10.89 -15.13
C TRP A 432 5.53 10.94 -13.90
N LEU A 433 6.43 11.91 -13.88
CA LEU A 433 7.16 12.32 -12.68
C LEU A 433 6.95 13.81 -12.49
N MET A 434 6.35 14.18 -11.36
CA MET A 434 6.11 15.57 -10.99
C MET A 434 6.47 15.83 -9.53
N THR A 435 6.70 17.09 -9.21
CA THR A 435 6.93 17.55 -7.85
C THR A 435 5.86 18.53 -7.43
N LEU A 436 5.34 18.34 -6.22
CA LEU A 436 4.45 19.31 -5.60
C LEU A 436 5.27 20.37 -4.87
N VAL A 437 5.36 21.57 -5.45
CA VAL A 437 6.25 22.64 -4.98
C VAL A 437 5.90 23.07 -3.56
N GLY A 438 6.90 23.22 -2.70
CA GLY A 438 6.75 23.63 -1.31
C GLY A 438 6.26 22.54 -0.35
N SER A 439 6.13 21.29 -0.81
CA SER A 439 5.80 20.14 0.03
C SER A 439 7.04 19.48 0.64
N GLU A 440 6.84 18.81 1.77
CA GLU A 440 7.85 17.97 2.43
C GLU A 440 7.41 16.50 2.41
N HIS A 441 8.33 15.56 2.64
CA HIS A 441 8.06 14.12 2.58
C HIS A 441 6.78 13.70 3.32
N SER A 442 6.59 14.14 4.56
CA SER A 442 5.41 13.74 5.35
C SER A 442 4.10 14.43 4.94
N SER A 443 4.11 15.32 3.94
CA SER A 443 2.94 16.10 3.51
C SER A 443 1.85 15.26 2.85
N PHE A 444 2.19 14.08 2.34
CA PHE A 444 1.24 13.13 1.77
C PHE A 444 0.50 12.29 2.83
N SER A 445 0.78 12.53 4.12
CA SER A 445 0.13 11.86 5.25
C SER A 445 -0.69 12.84 6.10
N ASP A 446 -1.54 12.31 6.96
CA ASP A 446 -2.40 13.12 7.82
C ASP A 446 -1.63 13.91 8.88
N VAL A 447 -0.34 13.61 9.12
CA VAL A 447 0.44 14.17 10.24
C VAL A 447 0.44 15.70 10.26
N PHE A 448 0.53 16.35 9.09
CA PHE A 448 0.53 17.81 9.00
C PHE A 448 -0.88 18.41 8.98
N LEU A 449 -1.91 17.63 8.69
CA LEU A 449 -3.30 18.04 8.88
C LEU A 449 -3.65 18.06 10.37
N VAL A 450 -3.23 17.01 11.07
CA VAL A 450 -3.46 16.81 12.51
C VAL A 450 -2.60 17.74 13.35
N VAL A 451 -1.33 17.91 13.00
CA VAL A 451 -0.37 18.77 13.71
C VAL A 451 0.24 19.80 12.74
N PRO A 452 -0.49 20.87 12.35
CA PRO A 452 -0.02 21.82 11.34
C PRO A 452 1.26 22.58 11.70
N LEU A 453 1.55 22.73 13.00
CA LEU A 453 2.81 23.34 13.44
C LEU A 453 4.03 22.50 13.03
N ALA A 454 3.90 21.16 12.96
CA ALA A 454 4.99 20.29 12.55
C ALA A 454 5.44 20.56 11.11
N ALA A 455 4.51 20.91 10.21
CA ALA A 455 4.82 21.28 8.83
C ALA A 455 5.77 22.49 8.76
N LYS A 456 5.55 23.49 9.62
CA LYS A 456 6.41 24.68 9.69
C LYS A 456 7.80 24.36 10.23
N LEU A 457 7.91 23.43 11.18
CA LEU A 457 9.19 23.03 11.76
C LEU A 457 10.09 22.30 10.76
N VAL A 458 9.51 21.54 9.83
CA VAL A 458 10.27 20.84 8.79
C VAL A 458 10.48 21.67 7.52
N GLY A 459 9.95 22.90 7.46
CA GLY A 459 10.18 23.81 6.33
C GLY A 459 9.19 23.69 5.17
N ALA A 460 8.02 23.07 5.38
CA ALA A 460 6.95 23.05 4.39
C ALA A 460 6.47 24.49 4.10
N ARG A 461 6.42 24.83 2.81
CA ARG A 461 6.04 26.17 2.32
C ARG A 461 4.58 26.24 1.88
N ALA A 462 4.05 25.12 1.38
CA ALA A 462 2.65 24.98 1.01
C ALA A 462 1.80 24.51 2.20
N SER A 463 0.52 24.89 2.19
CA SER A 463 -0.43 24.43 3.20
C SER A 463 -0.62 22.91 3.10
N PRO A 464 -0.64 22.16 4.22
CA PRO A 464 -0.90 20.72 4.21
C PRO A 464 -2.20 20.33 3.50
N PHE A 465 -3.27 21.13 3.67
CA PHE A 465 -4.54 20.89 3.00
C PHE A 465 -4.41 21.03 1.48
N LEU A 466 -3.79 22.11 1.02
CA LEU A 466 -3.56 22.35 -0.41
C LEU A 466 -2.71 21.24 -1.02
N ILE A 467 -1.72 20.73 -0.28
CA ILE A 467 -0.88 19.64 -0.76
C ILE A 467 -1.72 18.39 -1.02
N VAL A 468 -2.48 17.96 -0.02
CA VAL A 468 -3.30 16.74 -0.13
C VAL A 468 -4.37 16.89 -1.21
N ASP A 469 -5.05 18.04 -1.28
CA ASP A 469 -6.04 18.34 -2.32
C ASP A 469 -5.45 18.27 -3.73
N ARG A 470 -4.26 18.87 -3.94
CA ARG A 470 -3.55 18.80 -5.23
C ARG A 470 -3.10 17.40 -5.58
N THR A 471 -2.64 16.63 -4.59
CA THR A 471 -2.31 15.21 -4.79
C THR A 471 -3.55 14.41 -5.21
N VAL A 472 -4.68 14.59 -4.53
CA VAL A 472 -5.95 13.93 -4.87
C VAL A 472 -6.38 14.30 -6.29
N GLN A 473 -6.36 15.58 -6.65
CA GLN A 473 -6.72 16.04 -8.00
C GLN A 473 -5.87 15.37 -9.09
N ALA A 474 -4.55 15.31 -8.90
CA ALA A 474 -3.65 14.66 -9.84
C ALA A 474 -3.91 13.14 -9.96
N CYS A 475 -4.16 12.47 -8.83
CA CYS A 475 -4.52 11.05 -8.81
C CYS A 475 -5.85 10.78 -9.51
N LEU A 476 -6.88 11.61 -9.27
CA LEU A 476 -8.17 11.49 -9.93
C LEU A 476 -8.06 11.74 -11.43
N GLU A 477 -7.28 12.73 -11.84
CA GLU A 477 -7.01 13.00 -13.26
C GLU A 477 -6.34 11.81 -13.95
N PHE A 478 -5.37 11.18 -13.27
CA PHE A 478 -4.66 9.99 -13.74
C PHE A 478 -5.58 8.79 -13.90
N LEU A 479 -6.34 8.48 -12.84
CA LEU A 479 -7.31 7.38 -12.88
C LEU A 479 -8.51 7.66 -13.78
N SER A 480 -8.75 8.91 -14.17
CA SER A 480 -9.78 9.26 -15.15
C SER A 480 -9.28 9.23 -16.59
N HIS A 481 -8.04 8.78 -16.83
CA HIS A 481 -7.38 8.80 -18.15
C HIS A 481 -7.34 10.19 -18.81
N ARG A 482 -7.38 11.25 -18.02
CA ARG A 482 -7.31 12.66 -18.46
C ARG A 482 -5.87 13.13 -18.66
N HIS A 483 -5.08 12.24 -19.25
CA HIS A 483 -3.63 12.37 -19.37
C HIS A 483 -3.19 13.52 -20.29
N ASP A 484 -4.04 13.87 -21.26
CA ASP A 484 -3.73 14.78 -22.36
C ASP A 484 -4.62 16.04 -22.36
N ASP A 485 -5.69 16.05 -21.56
CA ASP A 485 -6.68 17.13 -21.52
C ASP A 485 -6.99 17.66 -20.10
N GLY A 486 -6.39 17.06 -19.07
CA GLY A 486 -6.57 17.49 -17.69
C GLY A 486 -5.59 18.59 -17.27
N PRO A 487 -5.93 19.42 -16.27
CA PRO A 487 -5.13 20.60 -15.92
C PRO A 487 -3.75 20.29 -15.32
N ILE A 488 -3.50 19.09 -14.81
CA ILE A 488 -2.23 18.72 -14.14
C ILE A 488 -1.35 17.85 -15.03
N LEU A 489 -1.86 16.73 -15.52
CA LEU A 489 -1.11 15.73 -16.27
C LEU A 489 -0.86 16.14 -17.72
N SER A 490 -1.67 17.06 -18.28
CA SER A 490 -1.42 17.59 -19.62
C SER A 490 -0.21 18.53 -19.67
N GLN A 491 0.21 19.08 -18.53
CA GLN A 491 1.33 20.04 -18.44
C GLN A 491 2.60 19.48 -19.09
N ALA A 492 3.27 20.33 -19.86
CA ALA A 492 4.58 20.04 -20.42
C ALA A 492 5.67 20.26 -19.36
N VAL A 493 6.84 19.68 -19.59
CA VAL A 493 8.06 20.09 -18.89
C VAL A 493 8.38 21.52 -19.31
N GLU A 494 8.24 22.48 -18.40
CA GLU A 494 8.39 23.91 -18.71
C GLU A 494 9.84 24.29 -19.02
N ASP A 495 10.78 23.72 -18.28
CA ASP A 495 12.21 23.94 -18.44
C ASP A 495 12.92 22.58 -18.60
N PRO A 496 13.70 22.34 -19.67
CA PRO A 496 14.42 21.08 -19.84
C PRO A 496 15.30 20.69 -18.64
N ARG A 497 15.77 21.66 -17.84
CA ARG A 497 16.54 21.43 -16.61
C ARG A 497 15.71 20.83 -15.48
N ASP A 498 14.37 20.86 -15.57
CA ASP A 498 13.52 20.16 -14.63
C ASP A 498 13.73 18.64 -14.71
N GLU A 499 14.21 18.10 -15.84
CA GLU A 499 14.61 16.69 -15.89
C GLU A 499 15.77 16.35 -14.93
N ASP A 500 16.52 17.34 -14.45
CA ASP A 500 17.61 17.19 -13.47
C ASP A 500 17.14 17.38 -12.01
N GLY A 501 15.84 17.63 -11.81
CA GLY A 501 15.22 17.84 -10.51
C GLY A 501 15.39 19.28 -10.01
N ALA A 502 16.57 19.58 -9.46
CA ALA A 502 16.91 20.88 -8.89
C ALA A 502 17.51 21.84 -9.96
N ARG A 503 16.98 23.06 -10.05
CA ARG A 503 17.55 24.11 -10.91
C ARG A 503 18.74 24.81 -10.23
N PRO A 504 19.66 25.45 -10.98
CA PRO A 504 20.73 26.26 -10.40
C PRO A 504 20.20 27.33 -9.43
N GLY A 505 20.67 27.31 -8.18
CA GLY A 505 20.24 28.24 -7.12
C GLY A 505 19.08 27.74 -6.25
N GLU A 506 18.45 26.63 -6.62
CA GLU A 506 17.64 25.82 -5.71
C GLU A 506 18.60 24.99 -4.84
N ALA A 507 18.42 25.00 -3.53
CA ALA A 507 19.31 24.33 -2.60
C ALA A 507 18.71 22.99 -2.17
N ASP A 508 19.56 21.99 -1.97
CA ASP A 508 19.18 20.76 -1.28
C ASP A 508 18.64 21.11 0.11
N LYS A 509 17.43 20.69 0.39
CA LYS A 509 16.74 21.00 1.65
C LYS A 509 17.17 20.09 2.80
N GLY A 510 17.81 18.95 2.53
CA GLY A 510 17.98 17.91 3.55
C GLY A 510 16.65 17.63 4.30
N TRP A 511 16.74 17.03 5.49
CA TRP A 511 15.56 16.79 6.34
C TRP A 511 15.18 18.02 7.20
N PHE A 512 16.03 19.05 7.26
CA PHE A 512 15.85 20.20 8.16
C PHE A 512 16.11 21.56 7.48
N GLY A 513 15.01 22.25 7.17
CA GLY A 513 14.87 23.71 7.31
C GLY A 513 15.88 24.59 6.59
N GLN A 514 15.61 24.91 5.33
CA GLN A 514 16.09 26.13 4.67
C GLN A 514 14.93 26.94 4.07
N THR A 515 15.09 28.27 3.99
CA THR A 515 14.06 29.22 3.52
C THR A 515 13.94 29.33 2.00
N LYS A 516 14.91 28.79 1.25
CA LYS A 516 14.88 28.71 -0.21
C LYS A 516 14.49 27.29 -0.61
N GLY A 517 13.49 27.16 -1.48
CA GLY A 517 13.02 25.90 -2.06
C GLY A 517 12.98 26.00 -3.58
N MET A 518 12.28 25.06 -4.22
CA MET A 518 12.08 25.11 -5.66
C MET A 518 11.31 26.37 -6.08
N ALA A 519 11.69 26.96 -7.20
CA ALA A 519 10.96 28.06 -7.83
C ALA A 519 9.52 27.64 -8.19
N GLY A 520 8.60 28.59 -8.19
CA GLY A 520 7.18 28.33 -8.42
C GLY A 520 6.34 28.59 -7.18
N GLU A 521 5.03 28.62 -7.39
CA GLU A 521 4.05 28.89 -6.34
C GLU A 521 3.92 27.66 -5.42
N PRO A 522 4.04 27.81 -4.09
CA PRO A 522 3.78 26.69 -3.17
C PRO A 522 2.41 26.06 -3.42
N GLY A 523 2.38 24.75 -3.71
CA GLY A 523 1.19 24.00 -4.08
C GLY A 523 0.97 23.83 -5.59
N SER A 524 1.81 24.41 -6.45
CA SER A 524 1.82 24.10 -7.88
C SER A 524 2.49 22.75 -8.16
N MET A 525 2.09 22.08 -9.25
CA MET A 525 2.77 20.89 -9.76
C MET A 525 3.85 21.31 -10.76
N ARG A 526 5.07 20.77 -10.62
CA ARG A 526 6.15 20.91 -11.61
C ARG A 526 6.34 19.57 -12.30
N MET A 527 6.17 19.52 -13.63
CA MET A 527 6.41 18.31 -14.42
C MET A 527 7.91 18.15 -14.68
N HIS A 528 8.45 16.97 -14.36
CA HIS A 528 9.85 16.61 -14.63
C HIS A 528 9.97 15.60 -15.77
N LEU A 529 9.01 14.68 -15.90
CA LEU A 529 9.02 13.70 -16.98
C LEU A 529 7.59 13.32 -17.37
N LYS A 530 7.36 13.26 -18.68
CA LYS A 530 6.11 12.77 -19.27
C LYS A 530 6.45 11.93 -20.50
N ARG A 531 6.01 10.68 -20.54
CA ARG A 531 6.28 9.74 -21.65
C ARG A 531 5.09 8.85 -21.99
#